data_AF-A0A4Q8Y350-F1
#
_entry.id   AF-A0A4Q8Y350-F1
#
_cell.length_a   1.000
_cell.length_b   1.000
_cell.length_c   1.000
_cell.angle_alpha   90.00
_cell.angle_beta   90.00
_cell.angle_gamma   90.00
#
_symmetry.space_group_name_H-M   'P 1'
#
loop_
_entity.id
_entity.type
_entity.pdbx_description
1 polymer ?
#
loop_
_entity_poly.entity_id
_entity_poly.type
_entity_poly.pdbx_seq_one_letter_code
_entity_poly.pdbx_strand_id
1 'polypeptide(L)'
;MDEFWVFGYGSLMWNPGFEFMERAEALVYGYRRSLCVRSFVHRGTRDNPGLVLGLDRGGACRGMAFRISAEKWDEVIDYLRARELVTNVYLERRVRLQLTGRRRVEAVAYIIDREHEQYAGALDAFAAARVVNEAKGQSGPNDAYVFNTLTHLKQMGIRDHWLEQVVNEVERLRAA
;
A
#
# COMPACT_ATOMS: atom_id res chain seq x y z
N MET A 1 -14.56 -22.03 -8.32
CA MET A 1 -14.57 -21.20 -7.11
C MET A 1 -13.25 -20.45 -7.05
N ASP A 2 -13.24 -19.23 -7.60
CA ASP A 2 -12.15 -18.25 -7.50
C ASP A 2 -12.48 -17.27 -6.36
N GLU A 3 -12.74 -17.83 -5.18
CA GLU A 3 -13.25 -17.13 -4.01
C GLU A 3 -12.17 -17.05 -2.92
N PHE A 4 -12.35 -16.14 -1.96
CA PHE A 4 -11.48 -15.96 -0.78
C PHE A 4 -10.05 -15.50 -1.09
N TRP A 5 -9.91 -14.49 -1.95
CA TRP A 5 -8.62 -13.84 -2.21
C TRP A 5 -8.49 -12.50 -1.49
N VAL A 6 -7.28 -12.19 -1.04
CA VAL A 6 -6.88 -10.86 -0.55
C VAL A 6 -5.78 -10.30 -1.42
N PHE A 7 -5.86 -9.01 -1.77
CA PHE A 7 -4.84 -8.30 -2.53
C PHE A 7 -4.00 -7.38 -1.63
N GLY A 8 -2.69 -7.61 -1.61
CA GLY A 8 -1.71 -6.72 -1.01
C GLY A 8 -0.97 -5.90 -2.07
N TYR A 9 -0.86 -4.59 -1.84
CA TYR A 9 -0.08 -3.66 -2.67
C TYR A 9 1.00 -2.90 -1.89
N GLY A 10 1.09 -3.11 -0.57
CA GLY A 10 2.10 -2.53 0.32
C GLY A 10 2.59 -3.59 1.29
N SER A 11 2.63 -3.27 2.59
CA SER A 11 3.21 -4.14 3.63
C SER A 11 2.68 -5.59 3.64
N LEU A 12 1.40 -5.79 3.30
CA LEU A 12 0.80 -7.12 3.19
C LEU A 12 1.53 -8.06 2.21
N MET A 13 2.24 -7.52 1.22
CA MET A 13 2.96 -8.32 0.23
C MET A 13 4.11 -9.14 0.84
N TRP A 14 4.75 -8.62 1.90
CA TRP A 14 5.88 -9.27 2.58
C TRP A 14 5.63 -9.59 4.05
N ASN A 15 4.63 -8.95 4.65
CA ASN A 15 4.19 -9.21 6.02
C ASN A 15 2.65 -9.38 6.07
N PRO A 16 2.11 -10.49 5.53
CA PRO A 16 0.66 -10.72 5.48
C PRO A 16 0.07 -10.88 6.89
N GLY A 17 0.75 -11.59 7.79
CA GLY A 17 0.28 -11.80 9.16
C GLY A 17 -0.85 -12.83 9.31
N PHE A 18 -1.10 -13.63 8.26
CA PHE A 18 -2.10 -14.70 8.24
C PHE A 18 -1.63 -15.88 7.38
N GLU A 19 -2.26 -17.03 7.57
CA GLU A 19 -2.03 -18.23 6.77
C GLU A 19 -2.77 -18.17 5.43
N PHE A 20 -2.15 -18.69 4.37
CA PHE A 20 -2.71 -18.74 3.02
C PHE A 20 -2.36 -20.05 2.33
N MET A 21 -3.25 -20.52 1.46
CA MET A 21 -3.05 -21.74 0.66
C MET A 21 -2.25 -21.47 -0.61
N GLU A 22 -2.38 -20.27 -1.16
CA GLU A 22 -1.75 -19.89 -2.43
C GLU A 22 -1.32 -18.44 -2.36
N ARG A 23 -0.15 -18.15 -2.92
CA ARG A 23 0.36 -16.79 -3.10
C ARG A 23 0.74 -16.63 -4.57
N ALA A 24 0.18 -15.61 -5.22
CA ALA A 24 0.39 -15.36 -6.64
C ALA A 24 0.59 -13.88 -6.92
N GLU A 25 1.54 -13.55 -7.79
CA GLU A 25 1.66 -12.19 -8.33
C GLU A 25 0.36 -11.80 -9.05
N ALA A 26 -0.06 -10.55 -8.83
CA ALA A 26 -1.33 -10.05 -9.33
C ALA A 26 -1.24 -8.62 -9.83
N LEU A 27 -2.04 -8.32 -10.85
CA LEU A 27 -2.25 -6.99 -11.38
C LEU A 27 -3.70 -6.59 -11.17
N VAL A 28 -3.91 -5.43 -10.53
CA VAL A 28 -5.22 -4.77 -10.48
C VAL A 28 -5.23 -3.59 -11.44
N TYR A 29 -6.27 -3.48 -12.25
CA TYR A 29 -6.48 -2.37 -13.18
C TYR A 29 -7.41 -1.32 -12.58
N GLY A 30 -7.24 -0.06 -12.99
CA GLY A 30 -8.03 1.06 -12.50
C GLY A 30 -7.54 1.61 -11.15
N TYR A 31 -6.44 1.07 -10.62
CA TYR A 31 -5.82 1.54 -9.39
C TYR A 31 -4.29 1.59 -9.50
N ARG A 32 -3.67 2.51 -8.76
CA ARG A 32 -2.23 2.72 -8.68
C ARG A 32 -1.78 2.75 -7.23
N ARG A 33 -0.58 2.26 -6.97
CA ARG A 33 0.12 2.50 -5.71
C ARG A 33 0.52 3.98 -5.65
N SER A 34 0.26 4.65 -4.52
CA SER A 34 0.67 6.05 -4.33
C SER A 34 0.88 6.36 -2.86
N LEU A 35 1.84 7.24 -2.52
CA LEU A 35 1.97 7.84 -1.19
C LEU A 35 0.89 8.91 -0.99
N CYS A 36 -0.36 8.48 -0.87
CA CYS A 36 -1.55 9.33 -0.89
C CYS A 36 -2.30 9.36 0.45
N VAL A 37 -1.68 8.84 1.52
CA VAL A 37 -2.28 8.77 2.85
C VAL A 37 -1.44 9.54 3.86
N ARG A 38 -2.04 10.54 4.50
CA ARG A 38 -1.44 11.28 5.61
C ARG A 38 -1.40 10.39 6.85
N SER A 39 -0.21 10.09 7.35
CA SER A 39 0.01 9.33 8.58
C SER A 39 0.18 10.28 9.77
N PHE A 40 -0.80 10.28 10.67
CA PHE A 40 -0.81 11.14 11.85
C PHE A 40 -0.19 10.52 13.12
N VAL A 41 0.22 9.24 13.06
CA VAL A 41 0.70 8.50 14.24
C VAL A 41 2.00 7.77 13.95
N HIS A 42 2.01 6.86 12.97
CA HIS A 42 3.15 5.96 12.77
C HIS A 42 4.32 6.62 12.05
N ARG A 43 4.06 7.42 11.01
CA ARG A 43 5.09 8.04 10.16
C ARG A 43 5.07 9.56 10.16
N GLY A 44 4.24 10.16 11.02
CA GLY A 44 4.16 11.59 11.26
C GLY A 44 3.30 11.87 12.48
N THR A 45 2.90 13.13 12.63
CA THR A 45 1.97 13.62 13.65
C THR A 45 0.78 14.33 12.99
N ARG A 46 -0.20 14.80 13.77
CA ARG A 46 -1.27 15.65 13.20
C ARG A 46 -0.73 16.98 12.66
N ASP A 47 0.27 17.55 13.32
CA ASP A 47 0.86 18.85 12.92
C ASP A 47 1.87 18.70 11.78
N ASN A 48 2.59 17.58 11.72
CA ASN A 48 3.54 17.25 10.65
C ASN A 48 3.28 15.82 10.13
N PRO A 49 2.24 15.63 9.29
CA PRO A 49 1.85 14.31 8.81
C PRO A 49 2.89 13.71 7.88
N GLY A 50 3.16 12.42 8.04
CA GLY A 50 3.92 11.66 7.05
C GLY A 50 3.04 11.21 5.89
N LEU A 51 3.65 10.57 4.90
CA LEU A 51 2.97 9.91 3.79
C LEU A 51 3.20 8.40 3.84
N VAL A 52 2.10 7.65 3.72
CA VAL A 52 2.12 6.20 3.56
C VAL A 52 1.35 5.77 2.32
N LEU A 53 1.56 4.53 1.89
CA LEU A 53 0.95 4.01 0.68
C LEU A 53 -0.56 3.86 0.83
N GLY A 54 -1.28 4.20 -0.23
CA GLY A 54 -2.65 3.80 -0.49
C GLY A 54 -2.80 3.28 -1.93
N LEU A 55 -3.90 2.58 -2.17
CA LEU A 55 -4.30 2.15 -3.52
C LEU A 55 -5.34 3.14 -4.05
N ASP A 56 -4.86 4.06 -4.87
CA ASP A 56 -5.64 5.19 -5.41
C ASP A 56 -6.18 4.89 -6.80
N ARG A 57 -7.24 5.58 -7.25
CA ARG A 57 -7.81 5.37 -8.59
C ARG A 57 -6.83 5.81 -9.69
N GLY A 58 -6.78 5.01 -10.76
CA GLY A 58 -6.04 5.27 -12.01
C GLY A 58 -4.96 4.22 -12.30
N GLY A 59 -4.63 4.01 -13.58
CA GLY A 59 -3.52 3.15 -13.98
C GLY A 59 -3.71 1.67 -13.66
N ALA A 60 -2.62 1.02 -13.23
CA ALA A 60 -2.61 -0.36 -12.78
C ALA A 60 -1.56 -0.55 -11.66
N CYS A 61 -1.78 -1.51 -10.77
CA CYS A 61 -0.91 -1.77 -9.64
C CYS A 61 -0.54 -3.26 -9.58
N ARG A 62 0.77 -3.53 -9.60
CA ARG A 62 1.31 -4.87 -9.33
C ARG A 62 1.39 -5.09 -7.82
N GLY A 63 0.92 -6.24 -7.37
CA GLY A 63 0.96 -6.63 -5.96
C GLY A 63 0.97 -8.14 -5.81
N MET A 64 0.52 -8.60 -4.65
CA MET A 64 0.44 -10.02 -4.31
C MET A 64 -1.00 -10.38 -3.95
N ALA A 65 -1.50 -11.48 -4.51
CA ALA A 65 -2.76 -12.06 -4.14
C ALA A 65 -2.53 -13.29 -3.25
N PHE A 66 -3.34 -13.43 -2.21
CA PHE A 66 -3.30 -14.55 -1.27
C PHE A 66 -4.65 -15.26 -1.25
N ARG A 67 -4.66 -16.57 -1.50
CA ARG A 67 -5.89 -17.40 -1.39
C ARG A 67 -5.99 -17.97 0.00
N ILE A 68 -7.11 -17.75 0.65
CA ILE A 68 -7.39 -18.18 2.03
C ILE A 68 -8.38 -19.34 2.01
N SER A 69 -8.26 -20.27 2.96
CA SER A 69 -9.23 -21.37 3.04
C SER A 69 -10.58 -20.83 3.49
N ALA A 70 -11.65 -21.52 3.11
CA ALA A 70 -12.98 -21.11 3.55
C ALA A 70 -13.11 -21.11 5.08
N GLU A 71 -12.45 -22.04 5.78
CA GLU A 71 -12.50 -22.09 7.25
C GLU A 71 -11.78 -20.91 7.92
N LYS A 72 -10.77 -20.33 7.26
CA LYS A 72 -9.95 -19.24 7.79
C LYS A 72 -10.39 -17.85 7.31
N TRP A 73 -11.31 -17.77 6.35
CA TRP A 73 -11.65 -16.52 5.70
C TRP A 73 -12.09 -15.43 6.66
N ASP A 74 -13.06 -15.71 7.54
CA ASP A 74 -13.62 -14.71 8.45
C ASP A 74 -12.56 -14.21 9.45
N GLU A 75 -11.74 -15.12 9.99
CA GLU A 75 -10.61 -14.79 10.87
C GLU A 75 -9.62 -13.83 10.18
N VAL A 76 -9.27 -14.11 8.92
CA VAL A 76 -8.33 -13.27 8.16
C VAL A 76 -8.93 -11.91 7.82
N ILE A 77 -10.21 -11.85 7.45
CA ILE A 77 -10.88 -10.59 7.15
C ILE A 77 -11.00 -9.71 8.40
N ASP A 78 -11.35 -10.28 9.56
CA ASP A 78 -11.43 -9.52 10.80
C ASP A 78 -10.05 -9.01 11.25
N TYR A 79 -9.00 -9.83 11.10
CA TYR A 79 -7.62 -9.39 11.31
C TYR A 79 -7.25 -8.21 10.40
N LEU A 80 -7.59 -8.28 9.11
CA LEU A 80 -7.28 -7.22 8.15
C LEU A 80 -8.07 -5.94 8.42
N ARG A 81 -9.34 -6.05 8.83
CA ARG A 81 -10.14 -4.89 9.25
C ARG A 81 -9.52 -4.21 10.47
N ALA A 82 -9.11 -4.98 11.48
CA ALA A 82 -8.43 -4.44 12.66
C ALA A 82 -7.09 -3.77 12.32
N ARG A 83 -6.39 -4.26 11.30
CA ARG A 83 -5.09 -3.71 10.84
C ARG A 83 -5.23 -2.47 9.96
N GLU A 84 -6.15 -2.48 9.00
CA GLU A 84 -6.23 -1.47 7.93
C GLU A 84 -7.29 -0.40 8.23
N LEU A 85 -8.40 -0.73 8.92
CA LEU A 85 -9.53 0.20 9.13
C LEU A 85 -9.44 0.97 10.45
N VAL A 86 -8.26 1.09 11.06
CA VAL A 86 -8.05 1.77 12.35
C VAL A 86 -8.60 3.21 12.33
N THR A 87 -8.41 3.93 11.22
CA THR A 87 -8.96 5.28 11.02
C THR A 87 -10.07 5.33 9.98
N ASN A 88 -10.43 4.20 9.36
CA ASN A 88 -11.33 4.13 8.20
C ASN A 88 -10.89 4.98 6.99
N VAL A 89 -9.61 5.34 6.91
CA VAL A 89 -9.04 5.99 5.72
C VAL A 89 -9.09 5.11 4.48
N TYR A 90 -9.16 3.78 4.66
CA TYR A 90 -9.36 2.85 3.56
C TYR A 90 -10.80 2.33 3.53
N LEU A 91 -11.22 1.96 2.32
CA LEU A 91 -12.47 1.29 2.03
C LEU A 91 -12.19 -0.16 1.66
N GLU A 92 -12.84 -1.10 2.34
CA GLU A 92 -12.86 -2.50 1.93
C GLU A 92 -13.65 -2.62 0.62
N ARG A 93 -13.03 -3.18 -0.42
CA ARG A 93 -13.64 -3.37 -1.73
C ARG A 93 -13.27 -4.70 -2.33
N ARG A 94 -14.19 -5.23 -3.12
CA ARG A 94 -13.90 -6.34 -4.04
C ARG A 94 -13.36 -5.80 -5.35
N VAL A 95 -12.21 -6.32 -5.76
CA VAL A 95 -11.51 -5.94 -6.99
C VAL A 95 -11.24 -7.15 -7.85
N ARG A 96 -11.22 -6.96 -9.17
CA ARG A 96 -10.83 -8.01 -10.12
C ARG A 96 -9.33 -7.97 -10.32
N LEU A 97 -8.67 -9.10 -10.10
CA LEU A 97 -7.25 -9.27 -10.29
C LEU A 97 -6.97 -10.13 -11.52
N GLN A 98 -5.88 -9.82 -12.20
CA GLN A 98 -5.23 -10.73 -13.14
C GLN A 98 -4.00 -11.34 -12.47
N LEU A 99 -4.06 -12.63 -12.18
CA LEU A 99 -2.93 -13.39 -11.64
C LEU A 99 -1.94 -13.74 -12.75
N THR A 100 -0.69 -14.01 -12.37
CA THR A 100 0.30 -14.61 -13.27
C THR A 100 -0.26 -15.92 -13.87
N GLY A 101 -0.07 -16.12 -15.17
CA GLY A 101 -0.71 -17.22 -15.91
C GLY A 101 -2.09 -16.90 -16.49
N ARG A 102 -2.53 -15.62 -16.45
CA ARG A 102 -3.79 -15.10 -17.06
C ARG A 102 -5.09 -15.58 -16.38
N ARG A 103 -5.03 -16.20 -15.21
CA ARG A 103 -6.20 -16.48 -14.36
C ARG A 103 -6.76 -15.17 -13.80
N ARG A 104 -8.09 -15.02 -13.79
CA ARG A 104 -8.78 -13.87 -13.20
C ARG A 104 -9.50 -14.30 -11.94
N VAL A 105 -9.36 -13.52 -10.87
CA VAL A 105 -10.01 -13.79 -9.58
C VAL A 105 -10.61 -12.52 -9.01
N GLU A 106 -11.59 -12.65 -8.11
CA GLU A 106 -12.08 -11.54 -7.29
C GLU A 106 -11.41 -11.58 -5.92
N ALA A 107 -10.94 -10.44 -5.43
CA ALA A 107 -10.22 -10.33 -4.17
C ALA A 107 -10.69 -9.14 -3.34
N VAL A 108 -10.60 -9.26 -2.01
CA VAL A 108 -10.71 -8.13 -1.09
C VAL A 108 -9.43 -7.29 -1.16
N ALA A 109 -9.59 -5.99 -1.27
CA ALA A 109 -8.53 -4.99 -1.20
C ALA A 109 -8.99 -3.78 -0.39
N TYR A 110 -8.04 -3.08 0.21
CA TYR A 110 -8.28 -1.83 0.94
C TYR A 110 -7.83 -0.66 0.08
N ILE A 111 -8.78 0.10 -0.47
CA ILE A 111 -8.50 1.25 -1.34
C ILE A 111 -8.62 2.56 -0.56
N ILE A 112 -7.92 3.62 -0.95
CA ILE A 112 -8.03 4.91 -0.27
C ILE A 112 -9.43 5.51 -0.44
N ASP A 113 -10.03 5.98 0.66
CA ASP A 113 -11.18 6.87 0.61
C ASP A 113 -10.71 8.28 0.27
N ARG A 114 -11.14 8.81 -0.88
CA ARG A 114 -10.78 10.16 -1.33
C ARG A 114 -11.54 11.26 -0.62
N GLU A 115 -12.61 10.94 0.11
CA GLU A 115 -13.39 11.91 0.90
C GLU A 115 -12.85 12.06 2.33
N HIS A 116 -11.91 11.19 2.74
CA HIS A 116 -11.36 11.16 4.08
C HIS A 116 -10.31 12.26 4.32
N GLU A 117 -10.26 12.81 5.55
CA GLU A 117 -9.31 13.89 5.93
C GLU A 117 -7.83 13.53 5.73
N GLN A 118 -7.53 12.24 5.75
CA GLN A 118 -6.18 11.71 5.57
C GLN A 118 -5.80 11.50 4.09
N TYR A 119 -6.71 11.74 3.13
CA TYR A 119 -6.34 11.68 1.72
C TYR A 119 -5.43 12.85 1.36
N ALA A 120 -4.20 12.55 0.92
CA ALA A 120 -3.20 13.55 0.55
C ALA A 120 -3.32 14.02 -0.91
N GLY A 121 -4.23 13.43 -1.69
CA GLY A 121 -4.32 13.70 -3.12
C GLY A 121 -3.17 13.08 -3.93
N ALA A 122 -3.02 13.56 -5.16
CA ALA A 122 -1.88 13.25 -6.00
C ALA A 122 -0.80 14.33 -5.81
N LEU A 123 0.31 13.96 -5.17
CA LEU A 123 1.47 14.83 -5.01
C LEU A 123 2.47 14.56 -6.14
N ASP A 124 3.17 15.61 -6.57
CA ASP A 124 4.39 15.40 -7.36
C ASP A 124 5.50 14.81 -6.49
N ALA A 125 6.56 14.29 -7.14
CA ALA A 125 7.62 13.59 -6.44
C ALA A 125 8.40 14.50 -5.47
N PHE A 126 8.58 15.77 -5.80
CA PHE A 126 9.34 16.71 -4.97
C PHE A 126 8.55 17.13 -3.72
N ALA A 127 7.26 17.43 -3.87
CA ALA A 127 6.36 17.72 -2.76
C ALA A 127 6.26 16.52 -1.81
N ALA A 128 6.12 15.30 -2.34
CA ALA A 128 6.14 14.09 -1.54
C ALA A 128 7.49 13.89 -0.82
N ALA A 129 8.62 14.14 -1.51
CA ALA A 129 9.94 14.00 -0.93
C ALA A 129 10.19 14.96 0.25
N ARG A 130 9.71 16.20 0.18
CA ARG A 130 9.81 17.15 1.30
C ARG A 130 9.12 16.61 2.55
N VAL A 131 7.88 16.14 2.41
CA VAL A 131 7.13 15.55 3.54
C VAL A 131 7.85 14.31 4.07
N VAL A 132 8.28 13.42 3.19
CA VAL A 132 8.98 12.18 3.57
C VAL A 132 10.30 12.45 4.28
N ASN A 133 11.01 13.52 3.92
CA ASN A 133 12.28 13.90 4.54
C ASN A 133 12.10 14.51 5.94
N GLU A 134 11.02 15.24 6.16
CA GLU A 134 10.80 16.02 7.40
C GLU A 134 9.95 15.26 8.44
N ALA A 135 9.04 14.40 8.03
CA ALA A 135 8.06 13.77 8.92
C ALA A 135 8.63 12.60 9.73
N LYS A 136 8.21 12.52 11.00
CA LYS A 136 8.55 11.44 11.93
C LYS A 136 7.37 11.15 12.84
N GLY A 137 7.06 9.87 13.02
CA GLY A 137 6.03 9.39 13.93
C GLY A 137 6.55 8.37 14.94
N GLN A 138 5.62 7.72 15.63
CA GLN A 138 5.90 6.71 16.65
C GLN A 138 6.73 5.53 16.12
N SER A 139 6.53 5.15 14.85
CA SER A 139 7.26 4.05 14.21
C SER A 139 8.56 4.49 13.53
N GLY A 140 9.02 5.72 13.80
CA GLY A 140 10.25 6.29 13.27
C GLY A 140 10.02 7.28 12.13
N PRO A 141 11.11 7.69 11.45
CA PRO A 141 11.03 8.67 10.39
C PRO A 141 10.32 8.10 9.14
N ASN A 142 9.76 8.99 8.32
CA ASN A 142 8.95 8.60 7.18
C ASN A 142 9.79 8.08 6.01
N ASP A 143 10.97 8.63 5.79
CA ASP A 143 11.95 8.16 4.80
C ASP A 143 12.29 6.67 4.98
N ALA A 144 12.50 6.20 6.21
CA ALA A 144 12.78 4.80 6.51
C ALA A 144 11.65 3.89 6.01
N TYR A 145 10.39 4.33 6.13
CA TYR A 145 9.26 3.59 5.56
C TYR A 145 9.30 3.54 4.04
N VAL A 146 9.55 4.68 3.39
CA VAL A 146 9.56 4.78 1.93
C VAL A 146 10.72 3.97 1.33
N PHE A 147 11.91 4.06 1.92
CA PHE A 147 13.12 3.40 1.46
C PHE A 147 13.03 1.88 1.66
N ASN A 148 12.48 1.44 2.80
CA ASN A 148 12.22 0.02 3.04
C ASN A 148 11.15 -0.52 2.08
N THR A 149 10.10 0.26 1.81
CA THR A 149 9.07 -0.12 0.84
C THR A 149 9.65 -0.28 -0.55
N LEU A 150 10.45 0.68 -1.02
CA LEU A 150 11.11 0.60 -2.32
C LEU A 150 12.06 -0.60 -2.41
N THR A 151 12.80 -0.89 -1.33
CA THR A 151 13.67 -2.07 -1.25
C THR A 151 12.88 -3.37 -1.41
N HIS A 152 11.76 -3.53 -0.71
CA HIS A 152 10.91 -4.72 -0.87
C HIS A 152 10.31 -4.84 -2.27
N LEU A 153 9.86 -3.72 -2.86
CA LEU A 153 9.36 -3.74 -4.24
C LEU A 153 10.45 -4.21 -5.22
N LYS A 154 11.68 -3.71 -5.09
CA LYS A 154 12.83 -4.14 -5.90
C LYS A 154 13.14 -5.63 -5.71
N GLN A 155 13.16 -6.12 -4.48
CA GLN A 155 13.36 -7.56 -4.17
C GLN A 155 12.31 -8.46 -4.81
N MET A 156 11.09 -7.95 -4.99
CA MET A 156 9.98 -8.65 -5.65
C MET A 156 9.95 -8.42 -7.17
N GLY A 157 10.95 -7.76 -7.75
CA GLY A 157 11.00 -7.46 -9.19
C GLY A 157 9.97 -6.42 -9.65
N ILE A 158 9.37 -5.66 -8.72
CA ILE A 158 8.38 -4.62 -9.03
C ILE A 158 9.11 -3.28 -9.11
N ARG A 159 9.12 -2.70 -10.31
CA ARG A 159 9.65 -1.35 -10.53
C ARG A 159 8.56 -0.30 -10.39
N ASP A 160 8.76 0.62 -9.45
CA ASP A 160 7.84 1.73 -9.16
C ASP A 160 8.56 3.06 -9.44
N HIS A 161 8.47 3.54 -10.67
CA HIS A 161 9.23 4.71 -11.14
C HIS A 161 8.92 5.98 -10.33
N TRP A 162 7.68 6.15 -9.89
CA TRP A 162 7.30 7.32 -9.12
C TRP A 162 7.89 7.27 -7.71
N LEU A 163 7.85 6.11 -7.04
CA LEU A 163 8.49 5.95 -5.74
C LEU A 163 10.02 6.07 -5.83
N GLU A 164 10.64 5.58 -6.91
CA GLU A 164 12.07 5.80 -7.21
C GLU A 164 12.38 7.30 -7.33
N GLN A 165 11.53 8.08 -8.01
CA GLN A 165 11.70 9.54 -8.09
C GLN A 165 11.59 10.22 -6.73
N VAL A 166 10.61 9.85 -5.89
CA VAL A 166 10.48 10.41 -4.53
C VAL A 166 11.75 10.16 -3.72
N VAL A 167 12.30 8.94 -3.75
CA VAL A 167 13.53 8.60 -3.03
C VAL A 167 14.72 9.43 -3.53
N ASN A 168 14.88 9.57 -4.84
CA ASN A 168 15.96 10.39 -5.41
C ASN A 168 15.85 11.87 -5.01
N GLU A 169 14.63 12.42 -4.93
CA GLU A 169 14.41 13.80 -4.46
C GLU A 169 14.72 13.95 -2.97
N VAL A 170 14.42 12.95 -2.12
CA VAL A 170 14.83 12.95 -0.72
C VAL A 170 16.35 12.99 -0.59
N GLU A 171 17.07 12.21 -1.40
CA GLU A 171 18.54 12.21 -1.40
C GLU A 171 19.11 13.56 -1.86
N ARG A 172 18.51 14.19 -2.88
CA ARG A 172 18.88 15.54 -3.34
C ARG A 172 18.69 16.60 -2.27
N LEU A 173 17.56 16.58 -1.54
CA LEU A 173 17.28 17.51 -0.45
C LEU A 173 18.31 17.43 0.68
N ARG A 174 18.96 16.27 0.87
CA ARG A 174 19.99 16.06 1.91
C ARG A 174 21.39 16.46 1.47
N ALA A 175 21.62 16.53 0.17
CA ALA A 175 22.91 16.89 -0.42
C ALA A 175 23.05 18.40 -0.68
N ALA A 176 21.95 19.16 -0.60
CA ALA A 176 21.89 20.61 -0.72
C ALA A 176 22.16 21.31 0.62
#